data_AF-A0A7L5BUM2-F1
#
_entry.id   AF-A0A7L5BUM2-F1
#
_cell.length_a   1.000
_cell.length_b   1.000
_cell.length_c   1.000
_cell.angle_alpha   90.00
_cell.angle_beta   90.00
_cell.angle_gamma   90.00
#
_symmetry.space_group_name_H-M   'P 1'
#
loop_
_entity.id
_entity.type
_entity.pdbx_description
1 polymer ?
#
loop_
_entity_poly.entity_id
_entity_poly.type
_entity_poly.pdbx_seq_one_letter_code
_entity_poly.pdbx_strand_id
1 'polypeptide(L)'
;MEADTSTVIKAYEKKIGQIEQEKLLLAEKAEATGRPKATFEQMFELAIRFPASLWKVRETGRFDLQRLVLRLAFKDRLAYCRNERFRTPEVSFLFKTLNGESMPDCKMAETKSAIRHSGMFRQVPIL
;
A
#
# COMPACT_ATOMS: atom_id res chain seq x y z
N MET A 1 49.67 -8.93 -37.55
CA MET A 1 48.32 -8.68 -36.99
C MET A 1 48.43 -8.84 -35.48
N GLU A 2 48.81 -7.80 -34.74
CA GLU A 2 48.95 -7.81 -33.26
C GLU A 2 48.39 -6.52 -32.60
N ALA A 3 47.95 -5.56 -33.42
CA ALA A 3 47.45 -4.28 -32.90
C ALA A 3 46.10 -4.43 -32.19
N ASP A 4 45.25 -5.34 -32.67
CA ASP A 4 43.88 -5.55 -32.18
C ASP A 4 43.85 -6.18 -30.78
N THR A 5 44.82 -7.02 -30.43
CA THR A 5 44.85 -7.69 -29.12
C THR A 5 45.26 -6.72 -28.01
N SER A 6 46.26 -5.87 -28.24
CA SER A 6 46.73 -4.92 -27.22
C SER A 6 45.75 -3.79 -26.90
N THR A 7 44.98 -3.33 -27.90
CA THR A 7 43.95 -2.29 -27.71
C THR A 7 42.75 -2.84 -26.97
N VAL A 8 42.34 -4.06 -27.29
CA VAL A 8 41.22 -4.73 -26.62
C VAL A 8 41.55 -5.02 -25.15
N ILE A 9 42.76 -5.50 -24.83
CA ILE A 9 43.20 -5.74 -23.45
C ILE A 9 43.13 -4.45 -22.62
N LYS A 10 43.67 -3.33 -23.13
CA LYS A 10 43.63 -2.04 -22.42
C LYS A 10 42.20 -1.52 -22.22
N ALA A 11 41.30 -1.75 -23.17
CA ALA A 11 39.89 -1.37 -23.03
C ALA A 11 39.20 -2.19 -21.94
N TYR A 12 39.52 -3.49 -21.82
CA TYR A 12 39.02 -4.34 -20.75
C TYR A 12 39.57 -3.93 -19.38
N GLU A 13 40.87 -3.69 -19.24
CA GLU A 13 41.48 -3.22 -17.99
C GLU A 13 40.84 -1.91 -17.51
N LYS A 14 40.61 -0.96 -18.43
CA LYS A 14 39.91 0.28 -18.13
C LYS A 14 38.48 0.03 -17.63
N LYS A 15 37.75 -0.88 -18.27
CA LYS A 15 36.37 -1.21 -17.90
C LYS A 15 36.29 -1.96 -16.56
N ILE A 16 37.27 -2.83 -16.29
CA ILE A 16 37.40 -3.52 -15.00
C ILE A 16 37.64 -2.49 -13.89
N GLY A 17 38.58 -1.56 -14.09
CA GLY A 17 38.84 -0.50 -13.12
C GLY A 17 37.62 0.40 -12.85
N GLN A 18 36.84 0.72 -13.89
CA GLN A 18 35.58 1.46 -13.73
C GLN A 18 34.56 0.68 -12.89
N ILE A 19 34.36 -0.61 -13.18
CA ILE A 19 33.41 -1.45 -12.46
C ILE A 19 33.83 -1.65 -11.00
N GLU A 20 35.12 -1.78 -10.73
CA GLU A 20 35.64 -1.89 -9.36
C GLU A 20 35.37 -0.62 -8.54
N GLN A 21 35.57 0.56 -9.14
CA GLN A 21 35.23 1.84 -8.51
C GLN A 21 33.72 1.96 -8.24
N GLU A 22 32.89 1.62 -9.23
CA GLU A 22 31.43 1.64 -9.08
C GLU A 22 30.95 0.68 -7.98
N LYS A 23 31.53 -0.53 -7.91
CA LYS A 23 31.22 -1.51 -6.87
C LYS A 23 31.54 -0.96 -5.47
N LEU A 24 32.66 -0.26 -5.33
CA LEU A 24 33.07 0.36 -4.06
C LEU A 24 32.11 1.47 -3.63
N LEU A 25 31.73 2.36 -4.56
CA LEU A 25 30.73 3.41 -4.31
C LEU A 25 29.35 2.84 -3.97
N LEU A 26 28.93 1.78 -4.65
CA LEU A 26 27.65 1.13 -4.37
C LEU A 26 27.66 0.41 -3.01
N ALA A 27 28.78 -0.18 -2.61
CA ALA A 27 28.93 -0.76 -1.27
C ALA A 27 28.83 0.30 -0.17
N GLU A 28 29.53 1.42 -0.30
CA GLU A 28 29.44 2.55 0.64
C GLU A 28 28.00 3.10 0.73
N LYS A 29 27.35 3.29 -0.42
CA LYS A 29 25.94 3.71 -0.47
C LYS A 29 25.02 2.68 0.16
N ALA A 30 25.26 1.39 -0.03
CA ALA A 30 24.45 0.34 0.58
C ALA A 30 24.60 0.34 2.12
N GLU A 31 25.79 0.59 2.64
CA GLU A 31 26.00 0.74 4.09
C GLU A 31 25.33 1.99 4.68
N ALA A 32 25.26 3.06 3.88
CA ALA A 32 24.53 4.28 4.24
C ALA A 32 23.00 4.14 4.06
N THR A 33 22.56 3.29 3.12
CA THR A 33 21.14 3.10 2.78
C THR A 33 20.52 2.07 3.70
N GLY A 34 19.54 2.48 4.50
CA GLY A 34 18.82 1.59 5.43
C GLY A 34 18.93 2.00 6.89
N ARG A 35 19.78 2.99 7.21
CA ARG A 35 19.72 3.66 8.51
C ARG A 35 18.52 4.60 8.53
N PRO A 36 17.51 4.36 9.38
CA PRO A 36 16.36 5.25 9.44
C PRO A 36 16.83 6.63 9.93
N LYS A 37 16.44 7.68 9.20
CA LYS A 37 16.83 9.07 9.51
C LYS A 37 16.27 9.58 10.84
N ALA A 38 15.25 8.90 11.36
CA ALA A 38 14.54 9.20 12.59
C ALA A 38 14.43 7.94 13.43
N THR A 39 14.24 8.10 14.74
CA THR A 39 14.01 6.95 15.62
C THR A 39 12.68 6.27 15.29
N PHE A 40 12.52 5.01 15.71
CA PHE A 40 11.27 4.30 15.56
C PHE A 40 10.09 5.06 16.16
N GLU A 41 10.21 5.59 17.38
CA GLU A 41 9.17 6.40 18.02
C GLU A 41 8.75 7.60 17.16
N GLN A 42 9.71 8.35 16.61
CA GLN A 42 9.40 9.53 15.80
C GLN A 42 8.64 9.15 14.52
N MET A 43 9.05 8.06 13.86
CA MET A 43 8.37 7.57 12.66
C MET A 43 6.97 7.02 13.00
N PHE A 44 6.86 6.30 14.11
CA PHE A 44 5.61 5.72 14.58
C PHE A 44 4.60 6.77 15.01
N GLU A 45 5.03 7.78 15.77
CA GLU A 45 4.23 8.92 16.17
C GLU A 45 3.66 9.63 14.93
N LEU A 46 4.51 9.90 13.93
CA LEU A 46 4.09 10.52 12.69
C LEU A 46 3.08 9.66 11.92
N ALA A 47 3.34 8.35 11.85
CA ALA A 47 2.48 7.39 11.17
C ALA A 47 1.10 7.24 11.84
N ILE A 48 1.00 7.32 13.17
CA ILE A 48 -0.27 7.24 13.91
C ILE A 48 -1.01 8.59 13.97
N ARG A 49 -0.27 9.70 13.96
CA ARG A 49 -0.89 11.03 13.95
C ARG A 49 -1.77 11.25 12.72
N PHE A 50 -1.38 10.68 11.57
CA PHE A 50 -2.18 10.75 10.35
C PHE A 50 -3.58 10.12 10.50
N PRO A 51 -3.73 8.81 10.80
CA PRO A 51 -5.04 8.18 10.99
C PRO A 51 -5.84 8.82 12.13
N ALA A 52 -5.18 9.24 13.22
CA ALA A 52 -5.85 9.96 14.32
C ALA A 52 -6.45 11.31 13.90
N SER A 53 -5.96 11.93 12.83
CA SER A 53 -6.48 13.21 12.32
C SER A 53 -7.63 13.06 11.31
N LEU A 54 -7.90 11.85 10.79
CA LEU A 54 -8.86 11.63 9.70
C LEU A 54 -10.31 11.99 10.05
N TRP A 55 -10.70 11.95 11.33
CA TRP A 55 -12.03 12.40 11.74
C TRP A 55 -12.26 13.89 11.43
N LYS A 56 -11.22 14.72 11.56
CA LYS A 56 -11.28 16.15 11.20
C LYS A 56 -11.53 16.34 9.71
N VAL A 57 -10.92 15.50 8.88
CA VAL A 57 -11.12 15.51 7.43
C VAL A 57 -12.57 15.19 7.08
N ARG A 58 -13.21 14.28 7.83
CA ARG A 58 -14.64 13.96 7.64
C ARG A 58 -15.55 15.16 7.94
N GLU A 59 -15.21 16.00 8.92
CA GLU A 59 -15.99 17.19 9.30
C GLU A 59 -15.96 18.32 8.26
N THR A 60 -14.94 18.36 7.40
CA THR A 60 -14.81 19.42 6.37
C THR A 60 -15.89 19.39 5.28
N GLY A 61 -16.73 18.34 5.22
CA GLY A 61 -17.80 18.21 4.23
C GLY A 61 -17.34 17.94 2.79
N ARG A 62 -16.03 17.87 2.56
CA ARG A 62 -15.43 17.57 1.26
C ARG A 62 -15.58 16.09 0.89
N PHE A 63 -16.50 15.80 -0.03
CA PHE A 63 -16.83 14.42 -0.43
C PHE A 63 -15.67 13.64 -1.05
N ASP A 64 -14.76 14.32 -1.74
CA ASP A 64 -13.53 13.75 -2.31
C ASP A 64 -12.63 13.19 -1.20
N LEU A 65 -12.41 13.99 -0.16
CA LEU A 65 -11.60 13.60 0.99
C LEU A 65 -12.31 12.53 1.83
N GLN A 66 -13.62 12.68 2.07
CA GLN A 66 -14.41 11.66 2.78
C GLN A 66 -14.38 10.31 2.08
N ARG A 67 -14.47 10.28 0.75
CA ARG A 67 -14.34 9.06 -0.04
C ARG A 67 -12.95 8.44 0.09
N LEU A 68 -11.91 9.27 0.13
CA LEU A 68 -10.54 8.80 0.33
C LEU A 68 -10.35 8.19 1.73
N VAL A 69 -10.92 8.79 2.77
CA VAL A 69 -10.93 8.23 4.14
C VAL A 69 -11.62 6.85 4.15
N LEU A 70 -12.77 6.71 3.50
CA LEU A 70 -13.47 5.43 3.41
C LEU A 70 -12.66 4.36 2.68
N ARG A 71 -11.96 4.74 1.61
CA ARG A 71 -11.06 3.82 0.87
C ARG A 71 -9.85 3.38 1.69
N LEU A 72 -9.40 4.20 2.64
CA LEU A 72 -8.31 3.86 3.54
C LEU A 72 -8.78 2.98 4.70
N ALA A 73 -10.00 3.21 5.18
CA ALA A 73 -10.59 2.51 6.32
C ALA A 73 -11.00 1.06 5.99
N PHE A 74 -11.47 0.80 4.78
CA PHE A 74 -11.91 -0.52 4.34
C PHE A 74 -10.96 -1.14 3.34
N LYS A 75 -10.80 -2.46 3.40
CA LYS A 75 -10.00 -3.24 2.46
C LYS A 75 -10.60 -3.23 1.06
N ASP A 76 -11.93 -3.29 0.97
CA ASP A 76 -12.68 -3.35 -0.27
C ASP A 76 -13.80 -2.30 -0.32
N ARG A 77 -14.33 -2.05 -1.52
CA ARG A 77 -15.47 -1.14 -1.71
C ARG A 77 -16.69 -1.68 -0.95
N LEU A 78 -17.39 -0.78 -0.26
CA LEU A 78 -18.65 -1.10 0.42
C LEU A 78 -19.68 -1.62 -0.60
N ALA A 79 -20.00 -2.91 -0.50
CA ALA A 79 -21.06 -3.52 -1.28
C ALA A 79 -22.42 -3.09 -0.72
N TYR A 80 -23.23 -2.47 -1.57
CA TYR A 80 -24.58 -2.05 -1.25
C TYR A 80 -25.58 -2.86 -2.07
N CYS A 81 -26.52 -3.50 -1.39
CA CYS A 81 -27.65 -4.18 -2.01
C CYS A 81 -28.92 -3.53 -1.45
N ARG A 82 -29.75 -2.93 -2.31
CA ARG A 82 -30.98 -2.20 -1.90
C ARG A 82 -31.91 -3.03 -1.00
N ASN A 83 -31.94 -4.35 -1.19
CA ASN A 83 -32.78 -5.27 -0.42
C ASN A 83 -32.03 -5.91 0.77
N GLU A 84 -30.70 -5.96 0.75
CA GLU A 84 -29.87 -6.64 1.76
C GLU A 84 -29.13 -5.67 2.68
N ARG A 85 -29.37 -4.35 2.54
CA ARG A 85 -28.66 -3.27 3.27
C ARG A 85 -27.16 -3.27 2.96
N PHE A 86 -26.38 -2.48 3.71
CA PHE A 86 -24.92 -2.46 3.60
C PHE A 86 -24.35 -3.72 4.23
N ARG A 87 -23.46 -4.41 3.50
CA ARG A 87 -22.74 -5.58 4.01
C ARG A 87 -21.67 -5.16 5.01
N THR A 88 -21.35 -6.02 5.98
CA THR A 88 -20.22 -5.79 6.90
C THR A 88 -18.90 -5.74 6.12
N PRO A 89 -18.24 -4.58 6.05
CA PRO A 89 -16.99 -4.46 5.31
C PRO A 89 -15.81 -5.00 6.11
N GLU A 90 -14.85 -5.56 5.39
CA GLU A 90 -13.56 -5.87 5.98
C GLU A 90 -12.78 -4.56 6.18
N VAL A 91 -12.47 -4.22 7.43
CA VAL A 91 -11.59 -3.09 7.77
C VAL A 91 -10.17 -3.33 7.25
N SER A 92 -9.47 -2.27 6.85
CA SER A 92 -8.10 -2.37 6.37
C SER A 92 -7.15 -2.78 7.51
N PHE A 93 -6.00 -3.35 7.14
CA PHE A 93 -5.02 -3.85 8.11
C PHE A 93 -4.62 -2.79 9.16
N LEU A 94 -4.48 -1.54 8.72
CA LEU A 94 -4.13 -0.40 9.59
C LEU A 94 -5.12 -0.20 10.75
N PHE A 95 -6.41 -0.44 10.54
CA PHE A 95 -7.42 -0.27 11.58
C PHE A 95 -7.69 -1.57 12.33
N LYS A 96 -7.46 -2.74 11.71
CA LYS A 96 -7.55 -4.04 12.40
C LYS A 96 -6.55 -4.14 13.55
N THR A 97 -5.32 -3.64 13.36
CA THR A 97 -4.30 -3.66 14.43
C THR A 97 -4.58 -2.64 15.53
N LEU A 98 -5.35 -1.58 15.24
CA LEU A 98 -5.77 -0.56 16.21
C LEU A 98 -7.08 -0.92 16.93
N ASN A 99 -7.84 -1.90 16.45
CA ASN A 99 -9.03 -2.41 17.12
C ASN A 99 -8.60 -3.18 18.38
N GLY A 100 -8.49 -2.47 19.51
CA GLY A 100 -8.48 -3.09 20.83
C GLY A 100 -9.81 -3.78 21.15
N GLU A 101 -9.83 -4.65 22.16
CA GLU A 101 -10.95 -5.52 22.56
C GLU A 101 -12.26 -4.81 22.97
N SER A 102 -12.36 -3.48 22.83
CA SER A 102 -13.38 -2.65 23.50
C SER A 102 -14.47 -2.10 22.57
N MET A 103 -14.43 -2.37 21.27
CA MET A 103 -15.52 -1.94 20.37
C MET A 103 -16.50 -3.08 20.18
N PRO A 104 -17.77 -2.96 20.61
CA PRO A 104 -18.79 -3.94 20.25
C PRO A 104 -18.84 -4.04 18.73
N ASP A 105 -18.87 -5.26 18.19
CA ASP A 105 -18.94 -5.48 16.76
C ASP A 105 -20.11 -4.67 16.17
N CYS A 106 -19.81 -3.58 15.47
CA CYS A 106 -20.77 -2.85 14.66
C CYS A 106 -21.10 -3.71 13.44
N LYS A 107 -21.90 -4.75 13.63
CA LYS A 107 -22.31 -5.68 12.58
C LYS A 107 -23.30 -4.98 11.66
N MET A 108 -22.94 -4.88 10.39
CA MET A 108 -23.86 -4.51 9.33
C MET A 108 -24.52 -5.80 8.81
N ALA A 109 -25.26 -5.76 7.70
CA ALA A 109 -25.97 -6.94 7.23
C ALA A 109 -24.99 -8.10 6.96
N GLU A 110 -25.35 -9.29 7.47
CA GLU A 110 -24.54 -10.50 7.35
C GLU A 110 -24.38 -10.93 5.89
N THR A 111 -23.18 -11.39 5.55
CA THR A 111 -22.93 -12.02 4.27
C THR A 111 -23.63 -13.37 4.22
N LYS A 112 -24.72 -13.48 3.44
CA LYS A 112 -25.20 -14.79 3.01
C LYS A 112 -24.09 -15.41 2.16
N SER A 113 -23.53 -16.53 2.59
CA SER A 113 -22.60 -17.30 1.77
C SER A 113 -23.30 -17.60 0.45
N ALA A 114 -22.70 -17.19 -0.66
CA ALA A 114 -23.26 -17.44 -1.97
C ALA A 114 -23.26 -18.95 -2.20
N ILE A 115 -24.42 -19.58 -2.01
CA ILE A 115 -24.72 -20.86 -2.66
C ILE A 115 -24.59 -20.56 -4.15
N ARG A 116 -23.53 -21.12 -4.78
CA ARG A 116 -23.28 -20.99 -6.21
C ARG A 116 -24.38 -21.71 -6.98
N HIS A 117 -25.55 -21.10 -7.08
CA HIS A 117 -26.48 -21.45 -8.12
C HIS A 117 -25.98 -20.80 -9.40
N SER A 118 -25.40 -21.63 -10.26
CA SER A 118 -25.32 -21.42 -11.70
C SER A 118 -26.62 -20.80 -12.20
N GLY A 119 -26.62 -19.50 -12.50
CA GLY A 119 -27.81 -18.78 -12.90
C GLY A 119 -27.48 -17.39 -13.42
N MET A 120 -27.26 -17.31 -14.73
CA MET A 120 -27.38 -16.13 -15.61
C MET A 120 -27.28 -14.75 -14.94
N PHE A 121 -26.09 -14.16 -14.98
CA PHE A 121 -25.93 -12.70 -14.93
C PHE A 121 -26.58 -12.08 -16.17
N ARG A 122 -27.78 -11.52 -16.03
CA ARG A 122 -28.27 -10.52 -16.99
C ARG A 122 -27.84 -9.14 -16.53
N GLN A 123 -26.92 -8.54 -17.28
CA GLN A 123 -26.69 -7.10 -17.28
C GLN A 123 -28.01 -6.39 -17.60
N VAL A 124 -28.43 -5.48 -16.72
CA VAL A 124 -29.49 -4.52 -17.01
C VAL A 124 -28.81 -3.18 -17.27
N PRO A 125 -29.07 -2.53 -18.42
CA PRO A 125 -28.42 -1.27 -18.77
C PRO A 125 -29.00 -0.14 -17.91
N ILE A 126 -28.13 0.78 -17.54
CA ILE A 126 -28.48 2.02 -16.85
C ILE A 126 -29.00 2.98 -17.92
N LEU A 127 -30.24 3.45 -17.75
CA LEU A 127 -30.74 4.70 -18.34
C LEU A 127 -30.40 5.85 -17.40
#